data_AF-A0A645ILL9-F1
#
_entry.id   AF-A0A645ILL9-F1
#
_cell.length_a   1.000
_cell.length_b   1.000
_cell.length_c   1.000
_cell.angle_alpha   90.00
_cell.angle_beta   90.00
_cell.angle_gamma   90.00
#
_symmetry.space_group_name_H-M   'P 1'
#
loop_
_entity.id
_entity.type
_entity.pdbx_description
1 polymer ?
#
loop_
_entity_poly.entity_id
_entity_poly.type
_entity_poly.pdbx_seq_one_letter_code
_entity_poly.pdbx_strand_id
1 'polypeptide(L)'
;MAVIPDSAFAQPRNVIGGHLFSSITGLLCLQLLGSHWWSYMAAVGLAVLLMQLTRTVHPPAASNPLFILLQPRVEWGFLLMPVLASTVILIGTAWIYHNFIAKRSYPKHWV
;
A
#
# COMPACT_ATOMS: atom_id res chain seq x y z
N MET A 1 12.48 -14.01 -4.68
CA MET A 1 11.69 -13.57 -3.51
C MET A 1 10.45 -14.45 -3.47
N ALA A 2 10.44 -15.48 -2.62
CA ALA A 2 9.40 -16.50 -2.65
C ALA A 2 8.02 -15.88 -2.35
N VAL A 3 7.05 -16.13 -3.22
CA VAL A 3 5.63 -15.89 -2.93
C VAL A 3 5.26 -16.88 -1.84
N ILE A 4 5.36 -16.46 -0.58
CA ILE A 4 4.90 -17.25 0.56
C ILE A 4 3.41 -16.94 0.69
N PRO A 5 2.50 -17.85 0.31
CA PRO A 5 1.06 -17.58 0.33
C PRO A 5 0.54 -17.22 1.73
N ASP A 6 1.27 -17.64 2.77
CA ASP A 6 0.98 -17.35 4.17
C ASP A 6 1.78 -16.16 4.73
N SER A 7 2.43 -15.34 3.88
CA SER A 7 3.26 -14.26 4.40
C SER A 7 2.44 -13.26 5.21
N ALA A 8 3.00 -12.83 6.34
CA ALA A 8 2.41 -11.79 7.17
C ALA A 8 2.18 -10.48 6.37
N PHE A 9 3.01 -10.22 5.35
CA PHE A 9 2.92 -9.02 4.52
C PHE A 9 1.70 -8.97 3.58
N ALA A 10 1.05 -10.12 3.33
CA ALA A 10 -0.13 -10.23 2.48
C ALA A 10 -1.45 -10.27 3.29
N GLN A 11 -1.39 -10.07 4.61
CA GLN A 11 -2.59 -9.96 5.43
C GLN A 11 -3.30 -8.62 5.20
N PRO A 12 -4.65 -8.56 5.34
CA PRO A 12 -5.45 -7.40 4.95
C PRO A 12 -4.97 -6.07 5.54
N ARG A 13 -4.60 -6.06 6.83
CA ARG A 13 -4.09 -4.87 7.53
C ARG A 13 -2.85 -4.30 6.86
N ASN A 14 -1.92 -5.16 6.46
CA ASN A 14 -0.65 -4.74 5.86
C ASN A 14 -0.87 -4.22 4.45
N VAL A 15 -1.75 -4.86 3.67
CA VAL A 15 -2.12 -4.39 2.33
C VAL A 15 -2.78 -3.01 2.39
N ILE A 16 -3.86 -2.85 3.17
CA ILE A 16 -4.59 -1.57 3.27
C ILE A 16 -3.69 -0.50 3.87
N GLY A 17 -3.08 -0.78 5.03
CA GLY A 17 -2.24 0.18 5.75
C GLY A 17 -1.02 0.58 4.94
N GLY A 18 -0.33 -0.38 4.33
CA GLY A 18 0.85 -0.13 3.51
C GLY A 18 0.54 0.81 2.35
N HIS A 19 -0.49 0.51 1.54
CA HIS A 19 -0.86 1.38 0.43
C HIS A 19 -1.40 2.74 0.90
N LEU A 20 -2.14 2.80 2.01
CA LEU A 20 -2.67 4.05 2.54
C LEU A 20 -1.54 4.98 3.02
N PHE A 21 -0.68 4.52 3.92
CA PHE A 21 0.43 5.32 4.45
C PHE A 21 1.38 5.74 3.33
N SER A 22 1.70 4.81 2.43
CA SER A 22 2.59 5.11 1.31
C SER A 22 2.01 6.17 0.37
N SER A 23 0.70 6.14 0.13
CA SER A 23 0.04 7.15 -0.71
C SER A 23 -0.05 8.51 -0.01
N ILE A 24 -0.31 8.53 1.30
CA ILE A 24 -0.31 9.75 2.11
C ILE A 24 1.07 10.43 2.04
N THR A 25 2.15 9.68 2.22
CA THR A 25 3.51 10.23 2.11
C THR A 25 3.82 10.75 0.71
N GLY A 26 3.37 10.05 -0.34
CA GLY A 26 3.51 10.53 -1.72
C GLY A 26 2.80 11.87 -1.96
N LEU A 27 1.55 11.99 -1.51
CA LEU A 27 0.76 13.22 -1.64
C LEU A 27 1.36 14.37 -0.83
N LEU A 28 1.78 14.12 0.41
CA LEU A 28 2.43 15.13 1.26
C LEU A 28 3.72 15.63 0.63
N CYS A 29 4.59 14.72 0.16
CA CYS A 29 5.83 15.10 -0.51
C CYS A 29 5.55 15.86 -1.81
N LEU A 30 4.58 15.44 -2.62
CA LEU A 30 4.20 16.17 -3.84
C LEU A 30 3.73 17.60 -3.53
N GLN A 31 2.93 17.80 -2.48
CA GLN A 31 2.40 19.11 -2.12
C GLN A 31 3.42 20.03 -1.44
N LEU A 32 4.27 19.48 -0.58
CA LEU A 32 5.23 20.26 0.21
C LEU A 32 6.56 20.48 -0.50
N LEU A 33 7.02 19.49 -1.27
CA LEU A 33 8.36 19.45 -1.87
C LEU A 33 8.31 19.53 -3.40
N GLY A 34 7.15 19.34 -4.02
CA GLY A 34 7.02 19.26 -5.47
C GLY A 34 7.68 18.01 -6.07
N SER A 35 7.67 17.96 -7.41
CA SER A 35 8.23 16.85 -8.18
C SER A 35 9.69 17.12 -8.56
N HIS A 36 10.60 16.85 -7.61
CA HIS A 36 12.04 16.91 -7.81
C HIS A 36 12.67 15.53 -7.58
N TRP A 37 13.84 15.27 -8.16
CA TRP A 37 14.53 13.97 -8.08
C TRP A 37 14.76 13.49 -6.63
N TRP A 38 15.04 14.42 -5.71
CA TRP A 38 15.25 14.12 -4.29
C TRP A 38 13.95 13.88 -3.52
N SER A 39 12.83 14.50 -3.94
CA SER A 39 11.51 14.29 -3.34
C SER A 39 11.04 12.84 -3.47
N TYR A 40 11.40 12.15 -4.55
CA TYR A 40 11.11 10.72 -4.73
C TYR A 40 11.77 9.85 -3.66
N MET A 41 13.05 10.09 -3.39
CA MET A 41 13.80 9.33 -2.38
C MET A 41 13.26 9.61 -0.98
N ALA A 42 12.95 10.88 -0.67
CA ALA A 42 12.34 11.27 0.59
C ALA A 42 10.96 10.63 0.77
N ALA A 43 10.10 10.65 -0.25
CA ALA A 43 8.75 10.10 -0.19
C ALA A 43 8.76 8.57 0.04
N VAL A 44 9.61 7.83 -0.69
CA VAL A 44 9.75 6.37 -0.51
C VAL A 44 10.36 6.03 0.85
N GLY A 45 11.40 6.75 1.27
CA GLY A 45 12.03 6.55 2.59
C GLY A 45 11.04 6.76 3.73
N LEU A 46 10.24 7.84 3.66
CA LEU A 46 9.22 8.13 4.67
C LEU A 46 8.08 7.10 4.64
N ALA A 47 7.64 6.67 3.46
CA ALA A 47 6.63 5.62 3.31
C ALA A 47 7.08 4.32 3.99
N VAL A 48 8.30 3.87 3.73
CA VAL A 48 8.86 2.65 4.32
C VAL A 48 9.02 2.81 5.83
N LEU A 49 9.54 3.95 6.30
CA LEU A 49 9.65 4.24 7.72
C LEU A 49 8.28 4.16 8.41
N LEU A 50 7.24 4.80 7.85
CA LEU A 50 5.89 4.74 8.41
C LEU A 50 5.35 3.32 8.44
N MET A 51 5.50 2.55 7.37
CA MET A 51 5.08 1.14 7.34
C MET A 51 5.76 0.30 8.41
N GLN A 52 7.04 0.53 8.68
CA GLN A 52 7.78 -0.15 9.75
C GLN A 52 7.23 0.25 11.13
N LEU A 53 7.00 1.53 11.36
CA LEU A 53 6.48 2.07 12.63
C LEU A 53 5.06 1.56 12.92
N THR A 54 4.18 1.54 11.92
CA THR A 54 2.78 1.10 12.06
C THR A 54 2.63 -0.41 11.97
N ARG A 55 3.73 -1.14 11.72
CA ARG A 55 3.78 -2.59 11.46
C ARG A 55 2.84 -3.02 10.33
N THR A 56 2.68 -2.16 9.30
CA THR A 56 1.86 -2.44 8.12
C THR A 56 2.71 -2.61 6.87
N VAL A 57 3.83 -3.34 7.00
CA VAL A 57 4.79 -3.53 5.92
C VAL A 57 4.15 -4.32 4.79
N HIS A 58 3.98 -3.67 3.64
CA HIS A 58 3.60 -4.32 2.40
C HIS A 58 4.57 -3.86 1.33
N PRO A 59 5.64 -4.63 1.03
CA PRO A 59 6.70 -4.20 0.13
C PRO A 59 6.21 -3.66 -1.24
N PRO A 60 5.14 -4.21 -1.86
CA PRO A 60 4.59 -3.64 -3.10
C PRO A 60 4.09 -2.19 -2.97
N ALA A 61 3.60 -1.80 -1.78
CA ALA A 61 3.08 -0.45 -1.54
C ALA A 61 4.15 0.63 -1.60
N ALA A 62 5.44 0.29 -1.40
CA ALA A 62 6.55 1.25 -1.45
C ALA A 62 6.70 1.94 -2.83
N SER A 63 6.06 1.41 -3.88
CA SER A 63 6.01 2.02 -5.22
C SER A 63 5.02 3.18 -5.34
N ASN A 64 3.99 3.26 -4.48
CA ASN A 64 2.94 4.28 -4.53
C ASN A 64 3.44 5.74 -4.54
N PRO A 65 4.42 6.16 -3.70
CA PRO A 65 4.86 7.54 -3.67
C PRO A 65 5.52 7.94 -4.99
N LEU A 66 6.27 7.02 -5.61
CA LEU A 66 6.87 7.26 -6.93
C LEU A 66 5.79 7.52 -7.97
N PHE A 67 4.77 6.66 -8.03
CA PHE A 67 3.66 6.84 -8.97
C PHE A 67 2.97 8.21 -8.80
N ILE A 68 2.74 8.64 -7.56
CA ILE A 68 2.11 9.92 -7.26
C ILE A 68 2.98 11.09 -7.71
N LEU A 69 4.29 11.08 -7.42
CA LEU A 69 5.18 12.18 -7.79
C LEU A 69 5.50 12.23 -9.31
N LEU A 70 5.33 11.13 -10.05
CA LEU A 70 5.47 11.11 -11.51
C LEU A 70 4.28 11.79 -12.22
N GLN A 71 3.14 11.92 -11.56
CA GLN A 71 1.91 12.47 -12.14
C GLN A 71 1.86 14.00 -11.98
N PRO A 72 1.40 14.75 -12.99
CA PRO A 72 1.43 16.21 -12.97
C PRO A 72 0.48 16.84 -11.93
N ARG A 73 -0.65 16.19 -11.65
CA ARG A 73 -1.58 16.57 -10.55
C ARG A 73 -2.28 15.33 -10.02
N VAL A 74 -2.11 15.08 -8.73
CA VAL A 74 -2.85 14.05 -8.00
C VAL A 74 -3.51 14.71 -6.79
N GLU A 75 -4.82 14.55 -6.69
CA GLU A 75 -5.60 15.10 -5.58
C GLU A 75 -5.74 14.08 -4.45
N TRP A 76 -6.15 14.55 -3.28
CA TRP A 76 -6.42 13.70 -2.11
C TRP A 76 -7.49 12.62 -2.36
N GLY A 77 -8.35 12.81 -3.37
CA GLY A 77 -9.28 11.78 -3.86
C GLY A 77 -8.61 10.47 -4.27
N PHE A 78 -7.31 10.51 -4.63
CA PHE A 78 -6.49 9.33 -4.94
C PHE A 78 -6.48 8.30 -3.81
N LEU A 79 -6.60 8.73 -2.55
CA LEU A 79 -6.68 7.84 -1.39
C LEU A 79 -7.95 7.00 -1.38
N LEU A 80 -9.10 7.58 -1.73
CA LEU A 80 -10.37 6.87 -1.81
C LEU A 80 -10.41 5.98 -3.07
N MET A 81 -10.09 6.60 -4.20
CA MET A 81 -9.99 5.94 -5.50
C MET A 81 -8.73 6.45 -6.22
N PRO A 82 -7.75 5.58 -6.52
CA PRO A 82 -7.86 4.12 -6.56
C PRO A 82 -7.42 3.38 -5.29
N VAL A 83 -6.79 4.00 -4.29
CA VAL A 83 -6.02 3.27 -3.27
C VAL A 83 -6.90 2.38 -2.37
N LEU A 84 -7.88 2.94 -1.68
CA LEU A 84 -8.76 2.15 -0.80
C LEU A 84 -9.64 1.19 -1.60
N ALA A 85 -10.22 1.65 -2.71
CA ALA A 85 -11.06 0.78 -3.54
C ALA A 85 -10.29 -0.43 -4.08
N SER A 86 -9.08 -0.24 -4.61
CA SER A 86 -8.29 -1.34 -5.17
C SER A 86 -7.83 -2.34 -4.09
N THR A 87 -7.44 -1.86 -2.91
CA THR A 87 -7.05 -2.72 -1.80
C THR A 87 -8.22 -3.53 -1.25
N VAL A 88 -9.41 -2.93 -1.15
CA VAL A 88 -10.65 -3.65 -0.76
C VAL A 88 -11.01 -4.72 -1.79
N ILE A 89 -10.96 -4.41 -3.09
CA ILE A 89 -11.22 -5.38 -4.16
C ILE A 89 -10.20 -6.53 -4.11
N LEU A 90 -8.91 -6.22 -3.93
CA LEU A 90 -7.86 -7.22 -3.84
C LEU A 90 -8.06 -8.16 -2.65
N ILE A 91 -8.40 -7.62 -1.47
CA ILE A 91 -8.67 -8.42 -0.28
C ILE A 91 -9.96 -9.23 -0.44
N GLY A 92 -11.00 -8.65 -1.05
CA GLY A 92 -12.25 -9.34 -1.33
C GLY A 92 -12.05 -10.54 -2.25
N THR A 93 -11.32 -10.37 -3.34
CA THR A 93 -10.98 -11.47 -4.27
C THR A 93 -10.10 -12.52 -3.59
N ALA A 94 -9.10 -12.12 -2.80
CA ALA A 94 -8.27 -13.03 -2.02
C ALA A 94 -9.09 -13.83 -1.00
N TRP A 95 -10.03 -13.20 -0.31
CA TRP A 95 -10.92 -13.85 0.65
C TRP A 95 -11.84 -14.87 -0.02
N ILE A 96 -12.48 -14.51 -1.14
CA ILE A 96 -13.34 -15.44 -1.89
C ILE A 96 -12.53 -16.65 -2.35
N TYR A 97 -11.37 -16.42 -2.98
CA TYR A 97 -10.54 -17.49 -3.50
C TYR A 97 -10.05 -18.44 -2.41
N HIS A 98 -9.51 -17.91 -1.31
CA HIS A 98 -8.93 -18.76 -0.28
C HIS A 98 -9.98 -19.55 0.48
N ASN A 99 -11.10 -18.93 0.86
CA ASN A 99 -12.11 -19.60 1.69
C ASN A 99 -13.02 -20.54 0.88
N PHE A 100 -13.39 -20.19 -0.35
CA PHE A 100 -14.35 -20.99 -1.13
C PHE A 100 -13.69 -21.94 -2.15
N ILE A 101 -12.59 -21.52 -2.77
CA ILE A 101 -11.96 -22.30 -3.86
C ILE A 101 -10.82 -23.15 -3.30
N ALA A 102 -9.84 -22.52 -2.65
CA ALA A 102 -8.66 -23.21 -2.13
C ALA A 102 -8.91 -23.95 -0.80
N LYS A 103 -10.07 -23.72 -0.16
CA LYS A 103 -10.45 -24.26 1.16
C LYS A 103 -9.37 -24.03 2.24
N ARG A 104 -8.75 -22.86 2.23
CA ARG A 104 -7.77 -22.39 3.24
C ARG A 104 -8.38 -21.25 4.04
N SER A 105 -8.11 -21.19 5.34
CA SER A 105 -8.51 -20.04 6.15
C SER A 105 -7.67 -18.80 5.81
N TYR A 106 -8.33 -17.77 5.31
CA TYR A 106 -7.78 -16.42 5.12
C TYR A 106 -8.86 -15.39 5.51
N PRO A 107 -8.52 -14.29 6.21
CA PRO A 107 -7.20 -13.94 6.71
C PRO A 107 -6.78 -14.84 7.88
N LYS A 108 -5.47 -15.06 8.02
CA LYS A 108 -4.94 -15.77 9.19
C LYS A 108 -4.84 -14.83 10.38
N HIS A 109 -4.39 -13.60 10.16
CA HIS A 109 -4.26 -12.56 11.19
C HIS A 109 -4.81 -11.25 10.64
N TRP A 110 -5.73 -10.62 11.39
CA TRP A 110 -6.36 -9.38 10.97
C TRP A 110 -5.77 -8.15 11.68
N VAL A 111 -5.24 -8.35 12.90
CA VAL A 111 -4.53 -7.36 13.72
C VAL A 111 -3.14 -7.88 14.01
#